data_AF-A0A2B7YK25-F1
#
_entry.id   AF-A0A2B7YK25-F1
#
_cell.length_a   1.000
_cell.length_b   1.000
_cell.length_c   1.000
_cell.angle_alpha   90.00
_cell.angle_beta   90.00
_cell.angle_gamma   90.00
#
_symmetry.space_group_name_H-M   'P 1'
#
loop_
_entity.id
_entity.type
_entity.pdbx_description
1 polymer ?
#
loop_
_entity_poly.entity_id
_entity_poly.type
_entity_poly.pdbx_seq_one_letter_code
_entity_poly.pdbx_strand_id
1 'polypeptide(L)'
;MEIEINGKIIKDTDFNDNTELLLEEITYQFLNDESLVMMERVGVVYKILVNYTKEITENHFKPLFEYYKLTDDREKLELVIEQYKLTKYMVSGGPIAKKDYVKYLEELEQYEVFSKDKAIMTMIDYKIARFSNEIFYEKRRSFKKINKEINFN
;
A
#
# COMPACT_ATOMS: atom_id res chain seq x y z
N MET A 1 -5.22 -5.15 23.04
CA MET A 1 -3.86 -5.35 22.47
C MET A 1 -3.15 -4.01 22.54
N GLU A 2 -1.89 -3.99 22.99
CA GLU A 2 -1.08 -2.77 23.06
C GLU A 2 0.25 -3.02 22.33
N ILE A 3 0.61 -2.13 21.41
CA ILE A 3 1.86 -2.20 20.64
C ILE A 3 2.50 -0.82 20.64
N GLU A 4 3.81 -0.77 20.87
CA GLU A 4 4.60 0.44 20.67
C GLU A 4 5.34 0.39 19.32
N ILE A 5 5.12 1.40 18.49
CA ILE A 5 5.81 1.56 17.19
C ILE A 5 6.27 3.01 17.11
N ASN A 6 7.55 3.23 16.79
CA ASN A 6 8.13 4.57 16.64
C ASN A 6 7.88 5.48 17.87
N GLY A 7 7.99 4.93 19.08
CA GLY A 7 7.72 5.65 20.34
C GLY A 7 6.25 6.01 20.58
N LYS A 8 5.34 5.58 19.70
CA LYS A 8 3.89 5.74 19.84
C LYS A 8 3.28 4.43 20.35
N ILE A 9 2.58 4.52 21.47
CA ILE A 9 1.74 3.42 21.99
C ILE A 9 0.40 3.45 21.24
N ILE A 10 0.05 2.32 20.62
CA ILE A 10 -1.21 2.10 19.91
C ILE A 10 -1.98 1.02 20.65
N LYS A 11 -3.20 1.35 21.10
CA LYS A 11 -4.12 0.38 21.70
C LYS A 11 -5.24 0.07 20.72
N ASP A 12 -5.66 -1.18 20.67
CA ASP A 12 -6.84 -1.57 19.89
C ASP A 12 -8.09 -0.79 20.30
N THR A 13 -8.24 -0.49 21.59
CA THR A 13 -9.34 0.34 22.12
C THR A 13 -9.37 1.76 21.57
N ASP A 14 -8.25 2.28 21.07
CA ASP A 14 -8.16 3.66 20.56
C ASP A 14 -9.01 3.85 19.28
N PHE A 15 -9.38 2.74 18.62
CA PHE A 15 -10.08 2.75 17.33
C PHE A 15 -11.52 2.26 17.42
N ASN A 16 -12.11 2.12 18.62
CA ASN A 16 -13.50 1.65 18.79
C ASN A 16 -13.79 0.35 18.00
N ASP A 17 -12.89 -0.63 18.08
CA ASP A 17 -12.94 -1.90 17.34
C ASP A 17 -12.86 -1.76 15.81
N ASN A 18 -12.52 -0.58 15.28
CA ASN A 18 -12.31 -0.36 13.86
C ASN A 18 -10.94 -0.88 13.43
N THR A 19 -10.93 -2.14 12.99
CA THR A 19 -9.75 -2.87 12.52
C THR A 19 -9.12 -2.25 11.27
N GLU A 20 -9.88 -1.55 10.42
CA GLU A 20 -9.36 -0.85 9.25
C GLU A 20 -8.48 0.34 9.66
N LEU A 21 -8.95 1.15 10.60
CA LEU A 21 -8.20 2.30 11.11
C LEU A 21 -6.98 1.87 11.93
N LEU A 22 -7.10 0.77 12.68
CA LEU A 22 -5.97 0.19 13.39
C LEU A 22 -4.88 -0.30 12.40
N LEU A 23 -5.26 -1.00 11.32
CA LEU A 23 -4.34 -1.45 10.28
C LEU A 23 -3.65 -0.26 9.59
N GLU A 24 -4.41 0.79 9.27
CA GLU A 24 -3.89 2.01 8.67
C GLU A 24 -2.84 2.67 9.59
N GLU A 25 -3.14 2.83 10.88
CA GLU A 25 -2.23 3.47 11.83
C GLU A 25 -0.94 2.66 12.02
N ILE A 26 -1.06 1.33 12.21
CA ILE A 26 0.11 0.45 12.35
C ILE A 26 0.99 0.55 11.10
N THR A 27 0.38 0.47 9.90
CA THR A 27 1.11 0.56 8.64
C THR A 27 1.80 1.91 8.50
N TYR A 28 1.09 2.99 8.81
CA TYR A 28 1.63 4.35 8.77
C TYR A 28 2.84 4.52 9.70
N GLN A 29 2.78 4.00 10.94
CA GLN A 29 3.91 4.10 11.87
C GLN A 29 5.14 3.34 11.38
N PHE A 30 4.99 2.13 10.84
CA PHE A 30 6.13 1.40 10.26
C PHE A 30 6.71 2.09 9.03
N LEU A 31 5.87 2.69 8.19
CA LEU A 31 6.34 3.46 7.04
C LEU A 31 7.11 4.71 7.46
N ASN A 32 6.89 5.24 8.66
CA ASN A 32 7.54 6.45 9.18
C ASN A 32 8.59 6.17 10.27
N ASP A 33 9.04 4.92 10.41
CA ASP A 33 10.14 4.57 11.32
C ASP A 33 11.48 5.12 10.79
N GLU A 34 11.93 6.23 11.39
CA GLU A 34 13.15 6.92 10.98
C GLU A 34 14.43 6.11 11.19
N SER A 35 14.39 5.04 12.00
CA SER A 35 15.53 4.16 12.24
C SER A 35 15.89 3.27 11.05
N LEU A 36 14.97 3.09 10.10
CA LEU A 36 15.13 2.25 8.90
C LEU A 36 15.23 3.12 7.65
N VAL A 37 15.88 2.63 6.60
CA VAL A 37 15.83 3.31 5.29
C VAL A 37 14.50 3.01 4.58
N MET A 38 14.07 3.89 3.67
CA MET A 38 12.76 3.84 3.02
C MET A 38 12.34 2.44 2.52
N MET A 39 13.21 1.74 1.79
CA MET A 39 12.87 0.42 1.24
C MET A 39 12.87 -0.70 2.29
N GLU A 40 13.62 -0.56 3.38
CA GLU A 40 13.52 -1.48 4.52
C GLU A 40 12.16 -1.33 5.20
N ARG A 41 11.67 -0.10 5.38
CA ARG A 41 10.31 0.18 5.93
C ARG A 41 9.23 -0.50 5.08
N VAL A 42 9.33 -0.36 3.75
CA VAL A 42 8.42 -1.01 2.79
C VAL A 42 8.46 -2.54 2.92
N GLY A 43 9.65 -3.13 3.07
CA GLY A 43 9.81 -4.57 3.26
C GLY A 43 9.23 -5.08 4.59
N VAL A 44 9.40 -4.33 5.68
CA VAL A 44 8.79 -4.64 6.98
C VAL A 44 7.27 -4.62 6.87
N VAL A 45 6.71 -3.57 6.29
CA VAL A 45 5.26 -3.44 6.06
C VAL A 45 4.73 -4.60 5.23
N TYR A 46 5.39 -4.97 4.13
CA TYR A 46 4.98 -6.12 3.33
C TYR A 46 4.88 -7.41 4.16
N LYS A 47 5.90 -7.69 4.98
CA LYS A 47 5.94 -8.88 5.83
C LYS A 47 4.78 -8.89 6.84
N ILE A 48 4.49 -7.75 7.46
CA ILE A 48 3.38 -7.60 8.41
C ILE A 48 2.05 -7.87 7.71
N LEU A 49 1.81 -7.22 6.56
CA LEU A 49 0.56 -7.36 5.82
C LEU A 49 0.33 -8.80 5.33
N VAL A 50 1.38 -9.47 4.83
CA VAL A 50 1.29 -10.89 4.42
C VAL A 50 0.97 -11.78 5.61
N ASN A 51 1.64 -11.61 6.74
CA ASN A 51 1.38 -12.40 7.93
C ASN A 51 -0.04 -12.19 8.44
N TYR A 52 -0.50 -10.94 8.48
CA TYR A 52 -1.85 -10.63 8.91
C TYR A 52 -2.91 -11.19 7.96
N THR A 53 -2.69 -11.11 6.65
CA THR A 53 -3.59 -11.74 5.65
C THR A 53 -3.63 -13.26 5.80
N LYS A 54 -2.50 -13.90 6.12
CA LYS A 54 -2.48 -15.34 6.42
C LYS A 54 -3.31 -15.67 7.65
N GLU A 55 -3.19 -14.88 8.71
CA GLU A 55 -3.97 -15.09 9.94
C GLU A 55 -5.48 -14.98 9.67
N ILE A 56 -5.91 -13.93 8.94
CA ILE A 56 -7.32 -13.73 8.57
C ILE A 56 -7.86 -14.87 7.72
N THR A 57 -7.01 -15.48 6.89
CA THR A 57 -7.39 -16.56 5.97
C THR A 57 -7.08 -17.96 6.51
N GLU A 58 -6.80 -18.09 7.80
CA GLU A 58 -6.48 -19.38 8.44
C GLU A 58 -5.31 -20.12 7.73
N ASN A 59 -4.32 -19.35 7.26
CA ASN A 59 -3.15 -19.78 6.49
C ASN A 59 -3.41 -20.32 5.08
N HIS A 60 -4.62 -20.13 4.52
CA HIS A 60 -4.90 -20.47 3.12
C HIS A 60 -4.34 -19.44 2.13
N PHE A 61 -4.01 -18.22 2.57
CA PHE A 61 -3.41 -17.21 1.71
C PHE A 61 -1.97 -17.55 1.32
N LYS A 62 -1.71 -17.53 0.01
CA LYS A 62 -0.37 -17.54 -0.56
C LYS A 62 -0.16 -16.24 -1.36
N PRO A 63 0.81 -15.40 -1.00
CA PRO A 63 1.11 -14.21 -1.78
C PRO A 63 1.51 -14.62 -3.20
N LEU A 64 0.95 -13.92 -4.20
CA LEU A 64 1.14 -14.23 -5.62
C LEU A 64 2.58 -13.94 -6.09
N PHE A 65 3.24 -12.98 -5.44
CA PHE A 65 4.60 -12.56 -5.77
C PHE A 65 5.51 -12.68 -4.54
N GLU A 66 6.74 -13.12 -4.77
CA GLU A 66 7.77 -13.17 -3.75
C GLU A 66 8.54 -11.85 -3.73
N TYR A 67 8.24 -10.99 -2.75
CA TYR A 67 8.84 -9.66 -2.61
C TYR A 67 10.38 -9.66 -2.72
N TYR A 68 11.05 -10.63 -2.09
CA TYR A 68 12.51 -10.71 -2.08
C TYR A 68 13.13 -11.24 -3.39
N LYS A 69 12.31 -11.72 -4.34
CA LYS A 69 12.77 -12.05 -5.70
C LYS A 69 12.71 -10.86 -6.64
N LEU A 70 11.99 -9.80 -6.28
CA LEU A 70 11.95 -8.57 -7.06
C LEU A 70 13.28 -7.83 -6.91
N THR A 71 13.86 -7.44 -8.04
CA THR A 71 15.09 -6.63 -8.06
C THR A 71 14.78 -5.15 -8.12
N ASP A 72 13.61 -4.78 -8.65
CA ASP A 72 13.20 -3.41 -8.87
C ASP A 72 12.46 -2.83 -7.64
N ASP A 73 12.88 -1.66 -7.17
CA ASP A 73 12.30 -1.02 -5.99
C ASP A 73 10.88 -0.49 -6.25
N ARG A 74 10.54 -0.14 -7.51
CA ARG A 74 9.20 0.32 -7.88
C ARG A 74 8.23 -0.85 -7.87
N GLU A 75 8.61 -1.98 -8.46
CA GLU A 75 7.82 -3.21 -8.41
C GLU A 75 7.57 -3.66 -6.96
N LYS A 76 8.59 -3.55 -6.10
CA LYS A 76 8.44 -3.82 -4.66
C LYS A 76 7.39 -2.91 -4.02
N LEU A 77 7.47 -1.60 -4.27
CA LEU A 77 6.54 -0.64 -3.68
C LEU A 77 5.11 -0.85 -4.19
N GLU A 78 4.94 -1.10 -5.49
CA GLU A 78 3.63 -1.42 -6.09
C GLU A 78 3.05 -2.70 -5.48
N LEU A 79 3.86 -3.75 -5.30
CA LEU A 79 3.43 -4.97 -4.63
C LEU A 79 2.95 -4.71 -3.19
N VAL A 80 3.64 -3.85 -2.43
CA VAL A 80 3.22 -3.52 -1.05
C VAL A 80 1.92 -2.76 -1.02
N ILE A 81 1.73 -1.81 -1.94
CA ILE A 81 0.48 -1.05 -2.07
C ILE A 81 -0.68 -2.02 -2.35
N GLU A 82 -0.54 -2.92 -3.32
CA GLU A 82 -1.60 -3.88 -3.66
C GLU A 82 -1.87 -4.85 -2.50
N GLN A 83 -0.82 -5.31 -1.81
CA GLN A 83 -0.99 -6.14 -0.61
C GLN A 83 -1.72 -5.39 0.51
N TYR A 84 -1.44 -4.10 0.70
CA TYR A 84 -2.14 -3.27 1.69
C TYR A 84 -3.64 -3.16 1.37
N LYS A 85 -3.99 -2.84 0.11
CA LYS A 85 -5.39 -2.76 -0.35
C LYS A 85 -6.14 -4.07 -0.10
N LEU A 86 -5.53 -5.21 -0.44
CA LEU A 86 -6.11 -6.52 -0.19
C LEU A 86 -6.30 -6.76 1.31
N THR A 87 -5.28 -6.50 2.13
CA THR A 87 -5.35 -6.72 3.59
C THR A 87 -6.45 -5.86 4.20
N LYS A 88 -6.52 -4.57 3.82
CA LYS A 88 -7.56 -3.62 4.28
C LYS A 88 -8.96 -4.07 3.89
N TYR A 89 -9.14 -4.54 2.65
CA TYR A 89 -10.39 -5.15 2.21
C TYR A 89 -10.79 -6.35 3.07
N MET A 90 -9.86 -7.25 3.38
CA MET A 90 -10.15 -8.46 4.17
C MET A 90 -10.56 -8.10 5.62
N VAL A 91 -9.89 -7.13 6.25
CA VAL A 91 -10.21 -6.71 7.64
C VAL A 91 -11.51 -5.92 7.73
N SER A 92 -11.91 -5.22 6.66
CA SER A 92 -13.22 -4.56 6.55
C SER A 92 -14.39 -5.57 6.46
N GLY A 93 -14.08 -6.87 6.54
CA GLY A 93 -15.02 -7.96 6.39
C GLY A 93 -15.23 -8.39 4.95
N GLY A 94 -14.46 -7.91 3.96
CA GLY A 94 -14.69 -8.07 2.51
C GLY A 94 -15.46 -9.32 2.07
N PRO A 95 -14.87 -10.54 2.14
CA PRO A 95 -15.56 -11.78 1.75
C PRO A 95 -16.78 -12.13 2.60
N ILE A 96 -16.73 -11.85 3.91
CA ILE A 96 -17.80 -12.14 4.88
C ILE A 96 -18.98 -11.18 4.70
N ALA A 97 -18.69 -9.92 4.44
CA ALA A 97 -19.61 -8.83 4.14
C ALA A 97 -20.14 -8.87 2.70
N LYS A 98 -19.66 -9.83 1.87
CA LYS A 98 -19.96 -9.96 0.44
C LYS A 98 -19.71 -8.66 -0.34
N LYS A 99 -18.74 -7.86 0.11
CA LYS A 99 -18.32 -6.66 -0.61
C LYS A 99 -17.65 -7.12 -1.91
N ASP A 100 -17.96 -6.46 -3.02
CA ASP A 100 -17.26 -6.75 -4.26
C ASP A 100 -15.86 -6.12 -4.23
N TYR A 101 -14.82 -6.90 -4.53
CA TYR A 101 -13.44 -6.41 -4.44
C TYR A 101 -13.15 -5.35 -5.51
N VAL A 102 -13.69 -5.49 -6.72
CA VAL A 102 -13.50 -4.50 -7.79
C VAL A 102 -14.14 -3.18 -7.38
N LYS A 103 -15.39 -3.22 -6.90
CA LYS A 103 -16.08 -2.05 -6.39
C LYS A 103 -15.36 -1.41 -5.20
N TYR A 104 -14.80 -2.21 -4.29
CA TYR A 104 -13.96 -1.71 -3.21
C TYR A 104 -12.75 -0.93 -3.75
N LEU A 105 -12.06 -1.47 -4.76
CA LEU A 105 -10.93 -0.78 -5.37
C LEU A 105 -11.37 0.53 -6.05
N GLU A 106 -12.49 0.53 -6.78
CA GLU A 106 -13.05 1.74 -7.38
C GLU A 106 -13.38 2.81 -6.32
N GLU A 107 -13.97 2.41 -5.19
CA GLU A 107 -14.22 3.31 -4.04
C GLU A 107 -12.92 3.85 -3.46
N LEU A 108 -11.91 3.00 -3.30
CA LEU A 108 -10.61 3.37 -2.75
C LEU A 108 -9.82 4.29 -3.69
N GLU A 109 -10.01 4.19 -4.99
CA GLU A 109 -9.42 5.08 -6.00
C GLU A 109 -10.09 6.47 -6.05
N GLN A 110 -11.27 6.63 -5.44
CA GLN A 110 -11.88 7.95 -5.31
C GLN A 110 -10.98 8.83 -4.45
N TYR A 111 -10.57 9.97 -5.03
CA TYR A 111 -9.60 10.88 -4.40
C TYR A 111 -9.94 11.25 -2.96
N GLU A 112 -11.22 11.43 -2.63
CA GLU A 112 -11.66 11.76 -1.26
C GLU A 112 -11.38 10.64 -0.26
N VAL A 113 -11.62 9.38 -0.63
CA VAL A 113 -11.36 8.22 0.23
C VAL A 113 -9.87 7.96 0.31
N PHE A 114 -9.22 7.94 -0.85
CA PHE A 114 -7.79 7.77 -1.03
C PHE A 114 -6.96 8.76 -0.20
N SER A 115 -7.28 10.06 -0.27
CA SER A 115 -6.48 11.13 0.37
C SER A 115 -6.56 11.12 1.89
N LYS A 116 -7.54 10.43 2.47
CA LYS A 116 -7.69 10.29 3.92
C LYS A 116 -6.91 9.11 4.48
N ASP A 117 -6.47 8.16 3.65
CA ASP A 117 -5.68 6.99 4.06
C ASP A 117 -4.19 7.37 4.17
N LYS A 118 -3.71 7.52 5.40
CA LYS A 118 -2.34 7.99 5.67
C LYS A 118 -1.27 7.02 5.18
N ALA A 119 -1.54 5.72 5.25
CA ALA A 119 -0.59 4.70 4.84
C ALA A 119 -0.42 4.69 3.32
N ILE A 120 -1.53 4.74 2.58
CA ILE A 120 -1.50 4.84 1.11
C ILE A 120 -0.82 6.13 0.67
N MET A 121 -1.17 7.26 1.28
CA MET A 121 -0.55 8.55 0.97
C MET A 121 0.97 8.50 1.16
N THR A 122 1.44 7.92 2.27
CA THR A 122 2.88 7.76 2.54
C THR A 122 3.57 6.89 1.48
N MET A 123 2.97 5.77 1.07
CA MET A 123 3.53 4.92 0.01
C MET A 123 3.57 5.61 -1.36
N ILE A 124 2.60 6.50 -1.64
CA ILE A 124 2.58 7.26 -2.89
C ILE A 124 3.58 8.41 -2.87
N ASP A 125 3.77 9.06 -1.73
CA ASP A 125 4.85 10.02 -1.53
C ASP A 125 6.21 9.34 -1.73
N TYR A 126 6.39 8.10 -1.25
CA TYR A 126 7.59 7.32 -1.52
C TYR A 126 7.77 7.04 -3.02
N LYS A 127 6.67 6.69 -3.70
CA LYS A 127 6.68 6.45 -5.15
C LYS A 127 7.12 7.70 -5.91
N ILE A 128 6.59 8.86 -5.54
CA ILE A 128 6.95 10.14 -6.16
C ILE A 128 8.39 10.52 -5.79
N ALA A 129 8.77 10.48 -4.53
CA ALA A 129 10.10 10.88 -4.08
C ALA A 129 11.21 10.04 -4.74
N ARG A 130 11.00 8.73 -4.87
CA ARG A 130 12.03 7.80 -5.36
C ARG A 130 12.02 7.64 -6.89
N PHE A 131 10.85 7.69 -7.53
CA PHE A 131 10.71 7.42 -8.96
C PHE A 131 10.22 8.63 -9.77
N SER A 132 10.13 9.83 -9.18
CA SER A 132 9.72 11.05 -9.90
C SER A 132 10.46 11.23 -11.23
N ASN A 133 11.78 11.08 -11.24
CA ASN A 133 12.56 11.18 -12.48
C ASN A 133 12.08 10.20 -13.55
N GLU A 134 11.83 8.94 -13.21
CA GLU A 134 11.33 7.92 -14.14
C GLU A 134 9.89 8.21 -14.60
N ILE A 135 9.01 8.63 -13.70
CA ILE A 135 7.63 9.06 -14.00
C ILE A 135 7.65 10.26 -14.97
N PHE A 136 8.55 11.22 -14.75
CA PHE A 136 8.73 12.37 -15.64
C PHE A 136 9.28 11.93 -17.00
N TYR A 137 10.25 11.00 -17.05
CA TYR A 137 10.78 10.48 -18.32
C TYR A 137 9.76 9.65 -19.10
N GLU A 138 8.94 8.81 -18.45
CA GLU A 138 7.83 8.06 -19.06
C GLU A 138 6.79 9.00 -19.68
N LYS A 139 6.35 10.04 -18.93
CA LYS A 139 5.45 11.06 -19.47
C LYS A 139 6.07 11.77 -20.67
N ARG A 140 7.34 12.17 -20.59
CA ARG A 140 8.04 12.88 -21.69
C ARG A 140 8.23 12.00 -22.94
N ARG A 141 8.46 10.69 -22.76
CA ARG A 141 8.59 9.73 -23.86
C ARG A 141 7.24 9.49 -24.54
N SER A 142 6.17 9.41 -23.77
CA SER A 142 4.79 9.30 -24.27
C SER A 142 4.37 10.56 -25.04
N PHE A 143 4.66 11.76 -24.51
CA PHE A 143 4.43 13.04 -25.20
C PHE A 143 5.26 13.17 -26.49
N LYS A 144 6.53 12.74 -26.49
CA LYS A 144 7.35 12.72 -27.71
C LYS A 144 6.79 11.75 -28.76
N LYS A 145 6.24 10.61 -28.34
CA LYS A 145 5.63 9.63 -29.23
C LYS A 145 4.35 10.17 -29.86
N ILE A 146 3.48 10.79 -29.06
CA ILE A 146 2.27 11.49 -29.51
C ILE A 146 2.61 12.64 -30.46
N ASN A 147 3.57 13.50 -30.13
CA ASN A 147 3.99 14.60 -31.02
C ASN A 147 4.63 14.10 -32.31
N LYS A 148 5.27 12.93 -32.31
CA LYS A 148 5.81 12.32 -33.54
C LYS A 148 4.67 11.76 -34.41
N GLU A 149 3.62 11.21 -33.81
CA GLU A 149 2.45 10.70 -34.56
C GLU A 149 1.56 11.84 -35.09
N ILE A 150 1.49 12.99 -34.39
CA ILE A 150 0.73 14.17 -34.87
C ILE A 150 1.46 14.92 -35.99
N ASN A 151 2.79 14.95 -36.01
CA ASN A 151 3.57 15.64 -37.05
C ASN A 151 3.78 14.81 -38.35
N PHE A 152 3.08 13.68 -38.48
CA PHE A 152 3.09 12.83 -39.69
C PHE A 152 1.70 12.68 -40.35
N ASN A 153 0.72 13.53 -39.97
CA ASN A 153 -0.55 13.70 -40.68
C ASN A 153 -0.64 15.08 -41.32
#